data_AF-A0AAD4XH22-F1
#
_entry.id   AF-A0AAD4XH22-F1
#
_cell.length_a   1.000
_cell.length_b   1.000
_cell.length_c   1.000
_cell.angle_alpha   90.00
_cell.angle_beta   90.00
_cell.angle_gamma   90.00
#
_symmetry.space_group_name_H-M   'P 1'
#
loop_
_entity.id
_entity.type
_entity.pdbx_description
1 polymer ?
#
loop_
_entity_poly.entity_id
_entity_poly.type
_entity_poly.pdbx_seq_one_letter_code
_entity_poly.pdbx_strand_id
1 'polypeptide(L)'
;MASSSDLARFHECYQNWMTQQQEDLGELIQVYNQKPIEEEKLISVIDKVVEHMREYNNKRSEFAIVDAPSFISPTWCPSIERSYLWIGGCRPSLGIRLLYWLCGSELETQLSEYLQGVIIGNVGELSADQLNLVSELQLRTIKEEGRLSNKMASFQEDIADNPLTGLAKNWDDPGTELNGQVERALDSHAKDLASILVDSDKLRLSNLKELLGILTPLQAVDYLIASIKLHIRVHQWGLRRDEHHRRAA
;
A
#
# COMPACT_ATOMS: atom_id res chain seq x y z
N MET A 1 3.14 23.21 7.22
CA MET A 1 1.93 22.70 6.52
C MET A 1 2.05 22.88 5.01
N ALA A 2 1.55 21.92 4.24
CA ALA A 2 1.53 21.98 2.77
C ALA A 2 0.64 23.13 2.24
N SER A 3 1.09 23.80 1.18
CA SER A 3 0.26 24.75 0.45
C SER A 3 -0.80 24.04 -0.40
N SER A 4 -1.82 24.78 -0.88
CA SER A 4 -2.76 24.24 -1.87
C SER A 4 -2.06 23.74 -3.14
N SER A 5 -0.92 24.33 -3.51
CA SER A 5 -0.12 23.88 -4.64
C SER A 5 0.59 22.56 -4.34
N ASP A 6 1.05 22.34 -3.11
CA ASP A 6 1.68 21.08 -2.70
C ASP A 6 0.66 19.95 -2.66
N LEU A 7 -0.52 20.18 -2.08
CA LEU A 7 -1.61 19.20 -2.07
C LEU A 7 -2.02 18.77 -3.49
N ALA A 8 -2.05 19.71 -4.44
CA ALA A 8 -2.31 19.39 -5.84
C ALA A 8 -1.22 18.48 -6.43
N ARG A 9 0.06 18.73 -6.14
CA ARG A 9 1.19 17.88 -6.57
C ARG A 9 1.15 16.50 -5.93
N PHE A 10 0.75 16.38 -4.67
CA PHE A 10 0.61 15.08 -4.00
C PHE A 10 -0.49 14.26 -4.64
N HIS A 11 -1.64 14.89 -4.91
CA HIS A 11 -2.74 14.24 -5.61
C HIS A 11 -2.35 13.83 -7.03
N GLU A 12 -1.70 14.70 -7.79
CA GLU A 12 -1.18 14.38 -9.14
C GLU A 12 -0.22 13.18 -9.08
N CYS A 13 0.68 13.12 -8.09
CA CYS A 13 1.57 11.98 -7.90
C CYS A 13 0.80 10.66 -7.69
N TYR A 14 -0.28 10.68 -6.90
CA TYR A 14 -1.14 9.51 -6.71
C TYR A 14 -1.94 9.16 -7.97
N GLN A 15 -2.45 10.15 -8.72
CA GLN A 15 -3.14 9.92 -9.99
C GLN A 15 -2.21 9.26 -11.01
N ASN A 16 -0.98 9.75 -11.14
CA ASN A 16 0.03 9.17 -12.02
C ASN A 16 0.33 7.71 -11.63
N TRP A 17 0.40 7.41 -10.34
CA TRP A 17 0.53 6.04 -9.84
C TRP A 17 -0.67 5.15 -10.21
N MET A 18 -1.89 5.66 -10.07
CA MET A 18 -3.10 4.92 -10.44
C MET A 18 -3.22 4.67 -11.95
N THR A 19 -2.72 5.58 -12.77
CA THR A 19 -2.59 5.40 -14.22
C THR A 19 -1.53 4.35 -14.54
N GLN A 20 -0.35 4.45 -13.93
CA GLN A 20 0.73 3.47 -14.14
C GLN A 20 0.28 2.05 -13.77
N GLN A 21 -0.45 1.90 -12.67
CA GLN A 21 -1.05 0.62 -12.26
C GLN A 21 -2.03 0.04 -13.29
N GLN A 22 -2.77 0.88 -14.01
CA GLN A 22 -3.68 0.42 -15.08
C GLN A 22 -2.91 -0.05 -16.32
N GLU A 23 -1.83 0.65 -16.67
CA GLU A 23 -0.95 0.27 -17.77
C GLU A 23 -0.23 -1.05 -17.47
N ASP A 24 0.35 -1.15 -16.27
CA ASP A 24 1.01 -2.35 -15.77
C ASP A 24 0.06 -3.54 -15.77
N LEU A 25 -1.18 -3.35 -15.34
CA LEU A 25 -2.21 -4.38 -15.38
C LEU A 25 -2.49 -4.86 -16.81
N GLY A 26 -2.53 -3.94 -17.78
CA GLY A 26 -2.71 -4.29 -19.20
C GLY A 26 -1.58 -5.17 -19.72
N GLU A 27 -0.34 -4.81 -19.42
CA GLU A 27 0.86 -5.56 -19.83
C GLU A 27 0.92 -6.95 -19.15
N LEU A 28 0.65 -7.02 -17.85
CA LEU A 28 0.59 -8.28 -17.11
C LEU A 28 -0.45 -9.24 -17.72
N ILE A 29 -1.66 -8.75 -18.02
CA ILE A 29 -2.71 -9.56 -18.65
C ILE A 29 -2.29 -10.01 -20.05
N GLN A 30 -1.62 -9.16 -20.82
CA GLN A 30 -1.15 -9.49 -22.16
C GLN A 30 -0.13 -10.63 -22.11
N VAL A 31 0.90 -10.52 -21.27
CA VAL A 31 1.95 -11.55 -21.14
C VAL A 31 1.38 -12.85 -20.56
N TYR A 32 0.48 -12.77 -19.58
CA TYR A 32 -0.16 -13.96 -18.98
C TYR A 32 -0.95 -14.78 -19.99
N ASN A 33 -1.66 -14.12 -20.92
CA ASN A 33 -2.46 -14.79 -21.95
C ASN A 33 -1.68 -15.20 -23.20
N GLN A 34 -0.40 -14.79 -23.32
CA GLN A 34 0.41 -15.14 -24.48
C GLN A 34 0.73 -16.65 -24.48
N LYS A 35 0.62 -17.29 -25.65
CA LYS A 35 0.99 -18.69 -25.87
C LYS A 35 1.96 -18.80 -27.06
N PRO A 36 3.10 -19.51 -26.94
CA PRO A 36 3.63 -20.15 -25.72
C PRO A 36 3.99 -19.11 -24.63
N ILE A 37 4.05 -19.55 -23.37
CA ILE A 37 4.49 -18.69 -22.27
C ILE A 37 5.99 -18.45 -22.42
N GLU A 38 6.37 -17.17 -22.43
CA GLU A 38 7.77 -16.75 -22.49
C GLU A 38 8.20 -16.24 -21.10
N GLU A 39 8.96 -17.06 -20.37
CA GLU A 39 9.34 -16.78 -18.98
C GLU A 39 10.12 -15.46 -18.83
N GLU A 40 11.00 -15.14 -19.78
CA GLU A 40 11.76 -13.88 -19.80
C GLU A 40 10.83 -12.65 -19.84
N LYS A 41 9.71 -12.72 -20.57
CA LYS A 41 8.72 -11.64 -20.60
C LYS A 41 7.97 -11.51 -19.28
N LEU A 42 7.66 -12.63 -18.62
CA LEU A 42 7.03 -12.62 -17.29
C LEU A 42 7.96 -11.95 -16.27
N ILE A 43 9.24 -12.31 -16.25
CA ILE A 43 10.24 -11.71 -15.37
C ILE A 43 10.38 -10.21 -15.64
N SER A 44 10.48 -9.82 -16.92
CA SER A 44 10.60 -8.42 -17.33
C SER A 44 9.42 -7.56 -16.84
N VAL A 45 8.17 -8.03 -16.99
CA VAL A 45 7.00 -7.27 -16.52
C VAL A 45 6.91 -7.25 -14.98
N ILE A 46 7.33 -8.32 -14.29
CA ILE A 46 7.41 -8.34 -12.82
C ILE A 46 8.39 -7.26 -12.33
N ASP A 47 9.60 -7.22 -12.90
CA ASP A 47 10.64 -6.27 -12.52
C ASP A 47 10.18 -4.82 -12.76
N LYS A 48 9.48 -4.58 -13.87
CA LYS A 48 8.90 -3.28 -14.21
C LYS A 48 7.89 -2.80 -13.17
N VAL A 49 6.94 -3.66 -12.78
CA VAL A 49 5.94 -3.34 -11.73
C VAL A 49 6.60 -3.02 -10.40
N VAL A 50 7.62 -3.80 -10.02
CA VAL A 50 8.38 -3.60 -8.78
C VAL A 50 9.14 -2.27 -8.82
N GLU A 51 9.69 -1.90 -9.97
CA GLU A 51 10.40 -0.62 -10.12
C GLU A 51 9.44 0.57 -10.09
N HIS A 52 8.29 0.50 -10.77
CA HIS A 52 7.27 1.55 -10.68
C HIS A 52 6.78 1.77 -9.24
N MET A 53 6.61 0.69 -8.46
CA MET A 53 6.27 0.80 -7.03
C MET A 53 7.39 1.50 -6.24
N ARG A 54 8.65 1.20 -6.54
CA ARG A 54 9.80 1.87 -5.91
C ARG A 54 9.82 3.35 -6.25
N GLU A 55 9.65 3.71 -7.52
CA GLU A 55 9.62 5.10 -7.97
C GLU A 55 8.51 5.90 -7.29
N TYR A 56 7.32 5.32 -7.18
CA TYR A 56 6.21 5.92 -6.44
C TYR A 56 6.58 6.14 -4.97
N ASN A 57 7.12 5.13 -4.30
CA ASN A 57 7.54 5.24 -2.89
C ASN A 57 8.65 6.30 -2.69
N ASN A 58 9.59 6.42 -3.63
CA ASN A 58 10.65 7.43 -3.58
C ASN A 58 10.05 8.85 -3.67
N LYS A 59 9.22 9.12 -4.68
CA LYS A 59 8.52 10.42 -4.82
C LYS A 59 7.67 10.73 -3.59
N ARG A 60 6.97 9.72 -3.08
CA ARG A 60 6.15 9.83 -1.86
C ARG A 60 6.99 10.19 -0.64
N SER A 61 8.20 9.62 -0.50
CA SER A 61 9.10 9.93 0.59
C SER A 61 9.62 11.38 0.56
N GLU A 62 9.85 11.93 -0.64
CA GLU A 62 10.24 13.34 -0.80
C GLU A 62 9.12 14.28 -0.38
N PHE A 63 7.87 13.97 -0.77
CA PHE A 63 6.70 14.75 -0.37
C PHE A 63 6.34 14.60 1.12
N ALA A 64 6.63 13.46 1.73
CA ALA A 64 6.41 13.24 3.15
C ALA A 64 7.27 14.18 4.03
N ILE A 65 8.42 14.65 3.54
CA ILE A 65 9.23 15.67 4.22
C ILE A 65 8.49 17.00 4.30
N VAL A 66 7.69 17.32 3.27
CA VAL A 66 6.90 18.55 3.20
C VAL A 66 5.67 18.45 4.10
N ASP A 67 4.92 17.35 4.00
CA ASP A 67 3.69 17.13 4.78
C ASP A 67 3.26 15.65 4.84
N ALA A 68 3.83 14.90 5.77
CA ALA A 68 3.44 13.51 6.02
C ALA A 68 1.97 13.30 6.46
N PRO A 69 1.34 14.17 7.26
CA PRO A 69 -0.07 14.01 7.66
C PRO A 69 -1.01 13.79 6.47
N SER A 70 -0.81 14.51 5.36
CA SER A 70 -1.60 14.32 4.14
C SER A 70 -1.47 12.94 3.52
N PHE A 71 -0.35 12.23 3.72
CA PHE A 71 -0.21 10.84 3.24
C PHE A 71 -0.74 9.81 4.23
N ILE A 72 -0.82 10.15 5.52
CA ILE A 72 -1.46 9.30 6.53
C ILE A 72 -2.99 9.33 6.37
N SER A 73 -3.56 10.49 6.01
CA SER A 73 -4.99 10.66 5.76
C SER A 73 -5.25 11.36 4.41
N PRO A 74 -5.00 10.67 3.27
CA PRO A 74 -5.04 11.27 1.94
C PRO A 74 -6.44 11.65 1.52
N THR A 75 -6.75 12.94 1.52
CA THR A 75 -8.08 13.48 1.15
C THR A 75 -8.46 13.22 -0.30
N TRP A 76 -7.48 12.92 -1.15
CA TRP A 76 -7.68 12.52 -2.55
C TRP A 76 -8.14 11.07 -2.75
N CYS A 77 -8.04 10.21 -1.73
CA CYS A 77 -8.59 8.86 -1.78
C CYS A 77 -10.06 8.85 -1.31
N PRO A 78 -10.94 7.98 -1.84
CA PRO A 78 -12.31 7.82 -1.36
C PRO A 78 -12.40 7.40 0.12
N SER A 79 -13.52 7.73 0.78
CA SER A 79 -13.71 7.47 2.21
C SER A 79 -13.48 6.02 2.63
N ILE A 80 -13.99 5.07 1.84
CA ILE A 80 -13.83 3.64 2.10
C ILE A 80 -12.39 3.16 1.89
N GLU A 81 -11.69 3.68 0.89
CA GLU A 81 -10.28 3.33 0.64
C GLU A 81 -9.42 3.82 1.82
N ARG A 82 -9.64 5.07 2.27
CA ARG A 82 -8.97 5.63 3.44
C ARG A 82 -9.17 4.78 4.70
N SER A 83 -10.35 4.18 4.88
CA SER A 83 -10.65 3.34 6.05
C SER A 83 -9.85 2.04 6.13
N TYR A 84 -9.30 1.56 5.02
CA TYR A 84 -8.47 0.36 4.96
C TYR A 84 -6.96 0.65 4.97
N LEU A 85 -6.57 1.93 4.97
CA LEU A 85 -5.16 2.30 5.06
C LEU A 85 -4.64 1.96 6.45
N TRP A 86 -3.47 1.33 6.46
CA TRP A 86 -2.66 1.20 7.65
C TRP A 86 -1.84 2.49 7.79
N ILE A 87 -0.52 2.47 7.63
CA ILE A 87 0.31 3.67 7.70
C ILE A 87 0.41 4.27 6.28
N GLY A 88 -0.59 5.07 5.89
CA GLY A 88 -0.65 5.73 4.57
C GLY A 88 -0.70 4.81 3.35
N GLY A 89 -1.06 3.53 3.53
CA GLY A 89 -1.05 2.53 2.46
C GLY A 89 -1.58 1.18 2.96
N CYS A 90 -1.66 0.18 2.08
CA CYS A 90 -2.13 -1.16 2.46
C CYS A 90 -1.25 -1.80 3.56
N ARG A 91 -1.83 -2.71 4.33
CA ARG A 91 -1.07 -3.53 5.28
C ARG A 91 -0.42 -4.72 4.54
N PRO A 92 0.91 -4.90 4.55
CA PRO A 92 1.60 -5.96 3.79
C PRO A 92 1.02 -7.39 3.95
N SER A 93 0.57 -7.77 5.15
CA SER A 93 -0.06 -9.06 5.45
C SER A 93 -1.41 -9.26 4.77
N LEU A 94 -2.05 -8.21 4.26
CA LEU A 94 -3.22 -8.33 3.37
C LEU A 94 -2.83 -8.90 2.00
N GLY A 95 -1.65 -8.56 1.47
CA GLY A 95 -1.16 -9.14 0.22
C GLY A 95 -0.94 -10.64 0.33
N ILE A 96 -0.35 -11.09 1.45
CA ILE A 96 -0.17 -12.52 1.73
C ILE A 96 -1.52 -13.24 1.89
N ARG A 97 -2.48 -12.62 2.59
CA ARG A 97 -3.84 -13.16 2.70
C ARG A 97 -4.56 -13.24 1.37
N LEU A 98 -4.35 -12.28 0.48
CA LEU A 98 -4.86 -12.34 -0.89
C LEU A 98 -4.28 -13.54 -1.64
N LEU A 99 -2.98 -13.83 -1.51
CA LEU A 99 -2.37 -15.01 -2.13
C LEU A 99 -3.04 -16.31 -1.65
N TYR A 100 -3.25 -16.47 -0.33
CA TYR A 100 -3.95 -17.66 0.19
C TYR A 100 -5.38 -17.76 -0.32
N TRP A 101 -6.09 -16.64 -0.41
CA TRP A 101 -7.44 -16.62 -0.96
C TRP A 101 -7.46 -17.03 -2.44
N LEU A 102 -6.52 -16.51 -3.24
CA LEU A 102 -6.40 -16.87 -4.66
C LEU A 102 -6.08 -18.35 -4.83
N CYS A 103 -5.11 -18.86 -4.06
CA CYS A 103 -4.73 -20.27 -4.09
C CYS A 103 -5.93 -21.18 -3.80
N GLY A 104 -6.70 -20.89 -2.74
CA GLY A 104 -7.90 -21.65 -2.41
C GLY A 104 -9.00 -21.53 -3.47
N SER A 105 -9.27 -20.32 -3.94
CA SER A 105 -10.33 -20.06 -4.93
C SER A 105 -10.03 -20.70 -6.28
N GLU A 106 -8.79 -20.59 -6.77
CA GLU A 106 -8.41 -21.14 -8.08
C GLU A 106 -8.37 -22.67 -8.05
N LEU A 107 -7.80 -23.25 -6.99
CA LEU A 107 -7.82 -24.70 -6.79
C LEU A 107 -9.25 -25.25 -6.76
N GLU A 108 -10.18 -24.57 -6.09
CA GLU A 108 -11.60 -24.98 -6.07
C GLU A 108 -12.21 -24.94 -7.48
N THR A 109 -11.94 -23.88 -8.26
CA THR A 109 -12.48 -23.74 -9.62
C THR A 109 -11.89 -24.76 -10.61
N GLN A 110 -10.65 -25.21 -10.38
CA GLN A 110 -9.88 -26.08 -11.29
C GLN A 110 -9.72 -27.50 -10.73
N LEU A 111 -10.51 -27.86 -9.71
CA LEU A 111 -10.36 -29.13 -8.99
C LEU A 111 -10.48 -30.34 -9.91
N SER A 112 -11.34 -30.28 -10.93
CA SER A 112 -11.55 -31.39 -11.86
C SER A 112 -10.32 -31.63 -12.74
N GLU A 113 -9.75 -30.56 -13.27
CA GLU A 113 -8.53 -30.55 -14.08
C GLU A 113 -7.33 -31.01 -13.25
N TYR A 114 -7.21 -30.50 -12.02
CA TYR A 114 -6.17 -30.89 -11.08
C TYR A 114 -6.21 -32.40 -10.77
N LEU A 115 -7.40 -32.95 -10.47
CA LEU A 115 -7.59 -34.39 -10.23
C LEU A 115 -7.29 -35.25 -11.46
N GLN A 116 -7.39 -34.67 -12.66
CA GLN A 116 -6.99 -35.31 -13.92
C GLN A 116 -5.49 -35.16 -14.22
N GLY A 117 -4.73 -34.49 -13.35
CA GLY A 117 -3.29 -34.27 -13.50
C GLY A 117 -2.92 -33.17 -14.50
N VAL A 118 -3.86 -32.28 -14.83
CA VAL A 118 -3.57 -31.10 -15.66
C VAL A 118 -2.84 -30.07 -14.80
N ILE A 119 -1.67 -29.62 -15.27
CA ILE A 119 -0.85 -28.60 -14.59
C ILE A 119 -1.05 -27.28 -15.32
N ILE A 120 -1.61 -26.28 -14.63
CA ILE A 120 -1.86 -24.93 -15.14
C ILE A 120 -0.70 -24.00 -14.75
N GLY A 121 -0.08 -24.21 -13.58
CA GLY A 121 1.05 -23.46 -13.06
C GLY A 121 0.71 -22.07 -12.50
N ASN A 122 -0.58 -21.79 -12.26
CA ASN A 122 -1.07 -20.57 -11.64
C ASN A 122 -0.98 -20.61 -10.11
N VAL A 123 -1.52 -19.58 -9.44
CA VAL A 123 -1.47 -19.50 -7.97
C VAL A 123 -2.37 -20.53 -7.27
N GLY A 124 -3.29 -21.19 -7.99
CA GLY A 124 -3.99 -22.40 -7.53
C GLY A 124 -3.06 -23.59 -7.20
N GLU A 125 -1.85 -23.62 -7.76
CA GLU A 125 -0.92 -24.74 -7.67
C GLU A 125 0.36 -24.40 -6.87
N LEU A 126 0.24 -23.66 -5.76
CA LEU A 126 1.38 -23.42 -4.86
C LEU A 126 1.90 -24.74 -4.28
N SER A 127 3.21 -24.95 -4.38
CA SER A 127 3.87 -26.11 -3.78
C SER A 127 3.92 -26.03 -2.24
N ALA A 128 4.14 -27.17 -1.58
CA ALA A 128 4.29 -27.22 -0.13
C ALA A 128 5.46 -26.34 0.36
N ASP A 129 6.58 -26.32 -0.37
CA ASP A 129 7.73 -25.47 -0.04
C ASP A 129 7.40 -23.99 -0.17
N GLN A 130 6.67 -23.59 -1.22
CA GLN A 130 6.19 -22.22 -1.36
C GLN A 130 5.24 -21.83 -0.22
N LEU A 131 4.29 -22.68 0.15
CA LEU A 131 3.38 -22.41 1.27
C LEU A 131 4.13 -22.25 2.61
N ASN A 132 5.17 -23.04 2.85
CA ASN A 132 6.01 -22.91 4.03
C ASN A 132 6.77 -21.56 4.02
N LEU A 133 7.39 -21.21 2.90
CA LEU A 133 8.12 -19.94 2.76
C LEU A 133 7.19 -18.71 2.89
N VAL A 134 5.99 -18.77 2.31
CA VAL A 134 4.96 -17.71 2.47
C VAL A 134 4.50 -17.60 3.92
N SER A 135 4.35 -18.73 4.63
CA SER A 135 4.00 -18.73 6.05
C SER A 135 5.09 -18.09 6.92
N GLU A 136 6.37 -18.39 6.66
CA GLU A 136 7.50 -17.76 7.34
C GLU A 136 7.59 -16.25 7.05
N LEU A 137 7.38 -15.85 5.79
CA LEU A 137 7.28 -14.45 5.40
C LEU A 137 6.14 -13.76 6.16
N GLN A 138 4.97 -14.38 6.26
CA GLN A 138 3.82 -13.83 6.96
C GLN A 138 4.12 -13.55 8.44
N LEU A 139 4.76 -14.49 9.13
CA LEU A 139 5.12 -14.35 10.54
C LEU A 139 6.08 -13.16 10.76
N ARG A 140 7.11 -13.03 9.93
CA ARG A 140 8.05 -11.89 9.98
C ARG A 140 7.34 -10.57 9.67
N THR A 141 6.50 -10.56 8.65
CA THR A 141 5.75 -9.37 8.23
C THR A 141 4.79 -8.90 9.32
N ILE A 142 4.04 -9.80 9.97
CA ILE A 142 3.15 -9.44 11.08
C ILE A 142 3.94 -8.87 12.26
N LYS A 143 5.13 -9.40 12.55
CA LYS A 143 5.99 -8.88 13.62
C LYS A 143 6.43 -7.43 13.33
N GLU A 144 6.90 -7.15 12.11
CA GLU A 144 7.31 -5.80 11.72
C GLU A 144 6.12 -4.83 11.62
N GLU A 145 4.96 -5.31 11.16
CA GLU A 145 3.71 -4.55 11.22
C GLU A 145 3.32 -4.18 12.65
N GLY A 146 3.47 -5.11 13.61
CA GLY A 146 3.25 -4.85 15.02
C GLY A 146 4.20 -3.78 15.56
N ARG A 147 5.49 -3.88 15.25
CA ARG A 147 6.51 -2.90 15.66
C ARG A 147 6.18 -1.50 15.14
N LEU A 148 5.85 -1.36 13.86
CA LEU A 148 5.48 -0.08 13.26
C LEU A 148 4.14 0.43 13.81
N SER A 149 3.14 -0.43 13.98
CA SER A 149 1.84 -0.02 14.55
C SER A 149 1.99 0.53 15.97
N ASN A 150 2.83 -0.10 16.80
CA ASN A 150 3.11 0.38 18.15
C ASN A 150 3.82 1.74 18.13
N LYS A 151 4.79 1.93 17.21
CA LYS A 151 5.46 3.24 17.03
C LYS A 151 4.47 4.33 16.59
N MET A 152 3.53 4.02 15.70
CA MET A 152 2.45 4.95 15.31
C MET A 152 1.57 5.31 16.52
N ALA A 153 1.19 4.31 17.32
CA ALA A 153 0.38 4.54 18.51
C ALA A 153 1.08 5.46 19.51
N SER A 154 2.38 5.27 19.76
CA SER A 154 3.17 6.19 20.60
C SER A 154 3.11 7.62 20.07
N PHE A 155 3.27 7.86 18.77
CA PHE A 155 3.17 9.21 18.21
C PHE A 155 1.77 9.83 18.37
N GLN A 156 0.72 9.02 18.34
CA GLN A 156 -0.66 9.47 18.58
C GLN A 156 -0.88 9.85 20.05
N GLU A 157 -0.28 9.11 20.97
CA GLU A 157 -0.36 9.34 22.42
C GLU A 157 0.51 10.54 22.86
N ASP A 158 1.67 10.73 22.22
CA ASP A 158 2.63 11.81 22.52
C ASP A 158 2.03 13.21 22.38
N ILE A 159 0.88 13.37 21.70
CA ILE A 159 0.13 14.64 21.66
C ILE A 159 -0.20 15.13 23.08
N ALA A 160 -0.49 14.23 24.03
CA ALA A 160 -0.78 14.58 25.42
C ALA A 160 0.46 15.06 26.18
N ASP A 161 1.63 14.54 25.83
CA ASP A 161 2.91 14.87 26.46
C ASP A 161 3.68 15.97 25.69
N ASN A 162 3.11 16.46 24.58
CA ASN A 162 3.69 17.49 23.74
C ASN A 162 3.50 18.89 24.36
N PRO A 163 4.44 19.83 24.17
CA PRO A 163 4.26 21.25 24.43
C PRO A 163 2.87 21.81 24.09
N LEU A 164 2.21 21.29 23.03
CA LEU A 164 0.84 21.64 22.65
C LEU A 164 -0.18 21.63 23.80
N THR A 165 -0.08 20.70 24.77
CA THR A 165 -1.02 20.69 25.92
C THR A 165 -0.78 21.85 26.89
N GLY A 166 0.49 22.25 27.07
CA GLY A 166 0.85 23.44 27.82
C GLY A 166 0.45 24.73 27.11
N LEU A 167 0.63 24.77 25.78
CA LEU A 167 0.23 25.91 24.94
C LEU A 167 -1.31 26.05 24.93
N ALA A 168 -2.06 24.95 24.86
CA ALA A 168 -3.52 24.95 24.92
C ALA A 168 -4.08 25.46 26.25
N LYS A 169 -3.36 25.31 27.37
CA LYS A 169 -3.76 25.89 28.66
C LYS A 169 -3.61 27.41 28.70
N ASN A 170 -2.72 27.96 27.89
CA ASN A 170 -2.43 29.38 27.79
C ASN A 170 -3.07 30.00 26.53
N TRP A 171 -4.22 29.50 26.08
CA TRP A 171 -4.84 29.91 24.82
C TRP A 171 -5.14 31.42 24.73
N ASP A 172 -5.37 32.07 25.88
CA ASP A 172 -5.61 33.51 26.00
C ASP A 172 -4.32 34.36 25.91
N ASP A 173 -3.13 33.74 25.84
CA ASP A 173 -1.84 34.44 25.73
C ASP A 173 -1.39 34.58 24.25
N PRO A 174 -1.54 35.76 23.63
CA PRO A 174 -1.11 35.99 22.26
C PRO A 174 0.40 35.84 22.03
N GLY A 175 1.23 35.87 23.09
CA GLY A 175 2.68 35.64 22.98
C GLY A 175 3.04 34.18 22.65
N THR A 176 2.13 33.24 22.93
CA THR A 176 2.35 31.81 22.74
C THR A 176 2.32 31.41 21.25
N GLU A 177 1.39 31.96 20.47
CA GLU A 177 1.34 31.76 19.00
C GLU A 177 2.46 32.52 18.28
N LEU A 178 2.76 33.75 18.73
CA LEU A 178 3.79 34.61 18.11
C LEU A 178 5.21 34.03 18.18
N ASN A 179 5.49 33.17 19.17
CA ASN A 179 6.79 32.53 19.36
C ASN A 179 7.02 31.28 18.49
N GLY A 180 6.02 30.87 17.69
CA GLY A 180 6.10 29.74 16.77
C GLY A 180 6.32 28.38 17.46
N GLN A 181 6.04 28.28 18.76
CA GLN A 181 6.21 27.04 19.53
C GLN A 181 5.24 25.95 19.06
N VAL A 182 4.00 26.34 18.74
CA VAL A 182 2.97 25.47 18.16
C VAL A 182 3.47 24.87 16.85
N GLU A 183 3.94 25.70 15.92
CA GLU A 183 4.41 25.22 14.60
C GLU A 183 5.61 24.28 14.74
N ARG A 184 6.58 24.58 15.61
CA ARG A 184 7.71 23.66 15.84
C ARG A 184 7.27 22.30 16.38
N ALA A 185 6.28 22.28 17.26
CA ALA A 185 5.73 21.03 17.79
C ALA A 185 4.99 20.22 16.70
N LEU A 186 4.18 20.88 15.88
CA LEU A 186 3.48 20.26 14.74
C LEU A 186 4.46 19.74 13.69
N ASP A 187 5.50 20.51 13.36
CA ASP A 187 6.56 20.11 12.43
C ASP A 187 7.36 18.92 12.95
N SER A 188 7.61 18.83 14.26
CA SER A 188 8.25 17.66 14.87
C SER A 188 7.40 16.41 14.69
N HIS A 189 6.10 16.50 15.00
CA HIS A 189 5.18 15.38 14.83
C HIS A 189 5.05 14.96 13.35
N ALA A 190 5.00 15.93 12.43
CA ALA A 190 4.98 15.65 10.99
C ALA A 190 6.25 14.91 10.53
N LYS A 191 7.44 15.22 11.09
CA LYS A 191 8.68 14.47 10.79
C LYS A 191 8.65 13.04 11.32
N ASP A 192 8.08 12.81 12.50
CA ASP A 192 7.90 11.47 13.05
C ASP A 192 6.96 10.63 12.16
N LEU A 193 5.86 11.23 11.70
CA LEU A 193 4.96 10.63 10.71
C LEU A 193 5.66 10.37 9.36
N ALA A 194 6.54 11.25 8.91
CA ALA A 194 7.33 11.04 7.69
C ALA A 194 8.25 9.82 7.83
N SER A 195 8.94 9.70 8.96
CA SER A 195 9.83 8.57 9.25
C SER A 195 9.09 7.23 9.19
N ILE A 196 7.93 7.15 9.87
CA ILE A 196 7.19 5.89 9.92
C ILE A 196 6.51 5.55 8.60
N LEU A 197 6.07 6.55 7.83
CA LEU A 197 5.56 6.36 6.47
C LEU A 197 6.64 5.71 5.58
N VAL A 198 7.86 6.25 5.59
CA VAL A 198 8.99 5.71 4.82
C VAL A 198 9.33 4.29 5.25
N ASP A 199 9.37 4.02 6.56
CA ASP A 199 9.63 2.67 7.07
C ASP A 199 8.52 1.67 6.64
N SER A 200 7.27 2.13 6.64
CA SER A 200 6.13 1.30 6.18
C SER A 200 6.19 1.00 4.68
N ASP A 201 6.66 1.94 3.86
CA ASP A 201 6.83 1.75 2.41
C ASP A 201 7.97 0.82 2.07
N LYS A 202 9.08 0.90 2.81
CA LYS A 202 10.16 -0.08 2.73
C LYS A 202 9.67 -1.48 3.06
N LEU A 203 8.84 -1.63 4.12
CA LEU A 203 8.26 -2.92 4.47
C LEU A 203 7.33 -3.44 3.36
N ARG A 204 6.46 -2.59 2.78
CA ARG A 204 5.61 -2.98 1.65
C ARG A 204 6.41 -3.47 0.45
N LEU A 205 7.42 -2.72 0.03
CA LEU A 205 8.22 -3.05 -1.15
C LEU A 205 9.07 -4.30 -0.93
N SER A 206 9.71 -4.43 0.24
CA SER A 206 10.51 -5.62 0.56
C SER A 206 9.65 -6.88 0.68
N ASN A 207 8.50 -6.80 1.36
CA ASN A 207 7.56 -7.91 1.46
C ASN A 207 7.00 -8.32 0.09
N LEU A 208 6.68 -7.36 -0.79
CA LEU A 208 6.25 -7.68 -2.16
C LEU A 208 7.36 -8.43 -2.91
N LYS A 209 8.60 -7.92 -2.91
CA LYS A 209 9.73 -8.56 -3.58
C LYS A 209 10.00 -9.97 -3.08
N GLU A 210 9.99 -10.15 -1.76
CA GLU A 210 10.22 -11.46 -1.15
C GLU A 210 9.09 -12.43 -1.50
N LEU A 211 7.83 -11.97 -1.48
CA LEU A 211 6.68 -12.77 -1.90
C LEU A 211 6.81 -13.20 -3.37
N LEU A 212 7.12 -12.27 -4.27
CA LEU A 212 7.27 -12.56 -5.70
C LEU A 212 8.46 -13.50 -5.97
N GLY A 213 9.52 -13.42 -5.16
CA GLY A 213 10.68 -14.32 -5.25
C GLY A 213 10.43 -15.75 -4.76
N ILE A 214 9.35 -15.98 -3.99
CA ILE A 214 8.89 -17.33 -3.61
C ILE A 214 8.09 -17.97 -4.75
N LEU A 215 7.40 -17.16 -5.54
CA LEU A 215 6.51 -17.60 -6.62
C LEU A 215 7.30 -17.92 -7.90
N THR A 216 6.75 -18.79 -8.75
CA THR A 216 7.22 -18.87 -10.15
C THR A 216 6.84 -17.58 -10.89
N PRO A 217 7.51 -17.22 -12.00
CA PRO A 217 7.14 -16.01 -12.75
C PRO A 217 5.66 -15.99 -13.19
N LEU A 218 5.08 -17.14 -13.53
CA LEU A 218 3.66 -17.22 -13.90
C LEU A 218 2.74 -16.92 -12.71
N GLN A 219 3.02 -17.54 -11.55
CA GLN A 219 2.29 -17.28 -10.30
C GLN A 219 2.42 -15.84 -9.84
N ALA A 220 3.61 -15.26 -9.96
CA ALA A 220 3.89 -13.88 -9.62
C ALA A 220 3.08 -12.91 -10.48
N VAL A 221 3.03 -13.12 -11.80
CA VAL A 221 2.18 -12.32 -12.70
C VAL A 221 0.71 -12.46 -12.35
N ASP A 222 0.22 -13.66 -12.07
CA ASP A 222 -1.18 -13.89 -11.73
C ASP A 222 -1.58 -13.19 -10.41
N TYR A 223 -0.72 -13.30 -9.39
CA TYR A 223 -0.86 -12.58 -8.13
C TYR A 223 -0.85 -11.05 -8.34
N LEU A 224 0.05 -10.52 -9.17
CA LEU A 224 0.11 -9.09 -9.48
C LEU A 224 -1.16 -8.63 -10.19
N ILE A 225 -1.68 -9.39 -11.16
CA ILE A 225 -2.95 -9.09 -11.83
C ILE A 225 -4.07 -8.97 -10.81
N ALA A 226 -4.22 -9.94 -9.91
CA ALA A 226 -5.27 -9.95 -8.91
C ALA A 226 -5.14 -8.79 -7.90
N SER A 227 -3.93 -8.54 -7.40
CA SER A 227 -3.67 -7.48 -6.42
C SER A 227 -3.89 -6.08 -6.98
N ILE A 228 -3.42 -5.80 -8.20
CA ILE A 228 -3.60 -4.51 -8.87
C ILE A 228 -5.06 -4.30 -9.24
N LYS A 229 -5.75 -5.33 -9.76
CA LYS A 229 -7.20 -5.28 -9.99
C LYS A 229 -7.95 -4.93 -8.72
N LEU A 230 -7.65 -5.58 -7.60
CA LEU A 230 -8.31 -5.31 -6.33
C LEU A 230 -8.15 -3.84 -5.91
N HIS A 231 -6.93 -3.31 -5.98
CA HIS A 231 -6.66 -1.91 -5.62
C HIS A 231 -7.46 -0.93 -6.49
N ILE A 232 -7.41 -1.09 -7.82
CA ILE A 232 -8.18 -0.27 -8.77
C ILE A 232 -9.68 -0.35 -8.51
N ARG A 233 -10.21 -1.56 -8.23
CA ARG A 233 -11.64 -1.77 -7.98
C ARG A 233 -12.10 -1.13 -6.68
N VAL A 234 -11.33 -1.27 -5.59
CA VAL A 234 -11.64 -0.62 -4.31
C VAL A 234 -11.72 0.91 -4.48
N HIS A 235 -10.76 1.50 -5.20
CA HIS A 235 -10.76 2.92 -5.51
C HIS A 235 -12.02 3.34 -6.31
N GLN A 236 -12.31 2.65 -7.41
CA GLN A 236 -13.48 2.93 -8.26
C GLN A 236 -14.81 2.77 -7.52
N TRP A 237 -14.92 1.74 -6.67
CA TRP A 237 -16.11 1.49 -5.85
C TRP A 237 -16.28 2.59 -4.80
N GLY A 238 -15.19 3.03 -4.19
CA GLY A 238 -15.18 4.15 -3.25
C GLY A 238 -15.67 5.44 -3.89
N LEU A 239 -15.15 5.81 -5.06
CA LEU A 239 -15.58 7.02 -5.77
C LEU A 239 -17.09 7.01 -6.04
N ARG A 240 -17.63 5.88 -6.51
CA ARG A 240 -19.07 5.75 -6.78
C ARG A 240 -19.91 5.87 -5.52
N ARG A 241 -19.44 5.30 -4.40
CA ARG A 241 -20.13 5.36 -3.11
C ARG A 241 -20.17 6.79 -2.56
N ASP A 242 -19.04 7.49 -2.60
CA ASP A 242 -18.94 8.87 -2.11
C ASP A 242 -19.83 9.82 -2.94
N GLU A 243 -19.87 9.63 -4.26
CA GLU A 243 -20.77 10.36 -5.15
C GLU A 243 -22.25 10.12 -4.81
N HIS A 244 -22.64 8.87 -4.58
CA HIS A 244 -24.01 8.52 -4.20
C HIS A 244 -24.41 9.19 -2.88
N HIS A 245 -23.54 9.17 -1.86
CA HIS A 245 -23.80 9.83 -0.59
C HIS A 245 -23.92 11.36 -0.73
N ARG A 246 -23.08 11.99 -1.56
CA ARG A 246 -23.13 13.45 -1.78
C ARG A 246 -24.42 13.90 -2.47
N ARG A 247 -24.99 13.06 -3.34
CA ARG A 247 -26.27 13.33 -4.01
C ARG A 247 -27.48 13.12 -3.11
N ALA A 248 -27.33 12.34 -2.03
CA ALA A 248 -28.40 11.98 -1.11
C ALA A 248 -28.48 12.90 0.13
N ALA A 249 -27.49 13.77 0.32
CA ALA A 249 -27.41 14.77 1.39
C ALA A 249 -27.87 16.15 0.88
#